data_AF-A0A1G7H929-F1
#
_entry.id   AF-A0A1G7H929-F1
#
_cell.length_a   1.000
_cell.length_b   1.000
_cell.length_c   1.000
_cell.angle_alpha   90.00
_cell.angle_beta   90.00
_cell.angle_gamma   90.00
#
_symmetry.space_group_name_H-M   'P 1'
#
loop_
_entity.id
_entity.type
_entity.pdbx_description
1 polymer ?
#
loop_
_entity_poly.entity_id
_entity_poly.type
_entity_poly.pdbx_seq_one_letter_code
_entity_poly.pdbx_strand_id
1 'polypeptide(L)'
;MLRQDLKKYILCDRYENIIKQLYLHSFLTKNIYRQMKELIEKINTEFEAFSKEAEQQSEKGNKAAGTRARKSALELTKLFKEFRKVSVEESKK
;
A
#
# COMPACT_ATOMS: atom_id res chain seq x y z
N MET A 1 42.42 -19.13 -27.21
CA MET A 1 42.44 -18.29 -26.01
C MET A 1 41.24 -17.35 -25.93
N LEU A 2 41.00 -16.48 -26.91
CA LEU A 2 39.96 -15.42 -26.87
C LEU A 2 38.49 -15.85 -26.57
N ARG A 3 38.06 -17.08 -26.88
CA ARG A 3 36.68 -17.53 -26.62
C ARG A 3 36.36 -17.79 -25.14
N GLN A 4 37.35 -18.13 -24.32
CA GLN A 4 37.12 -18.41 -22.89
C GLN A 4 36.97 -17.09 -22.10
N ASP A 5 37.74 -16.07 -22.46
CA ASP A 5 37.67 -14.74 -21.84
C ASP A 5 36.34 -14.04 -22.13
N LEU A 6 35.83 -14.17 -23.36
CA LEU A 6 34.53 -13.60 -23.73
C LEU A 6 33.36 -14.24 -22.93
N LYS A 7 33.41 -15.56 -22.68
CA LYS A 7 32.41 -16.25 -21.85
C LYS A 7 32.42 -15.75 -20.41
N LYS A 8 33.61 -15.47 -19.85
CA LYS A 8 33.77 -14.96 -18.48
C LYS A 8 33.20 -13.54 -18.35
N TYR A 9 33.44 -12.68 -19.33
CA TYR A 9 32.90 -11.32 -19.38
C TYR A 9 31.37 -11.32 -19.47
N ILE A 10 30.78 -12.11 -20.39
CA ILE A 10 29.33 -12.26 -20.53
C ILE A 10 28.69 -12.83 -19.26
N LEU A 11 29.38 -13.74 -18.56
CA LEU A 11 28.94 -14.26 -17.27
C LEU A 11 28.87 -13.13 -16.23
N CYS A 12 29.92 -12.30 -16.14
CA CYS A 12 30.02 -11.19 -15.20
C CYS A 12 28.88 -10.17 -15.40
N ASP A 13 28.64 -9.75 -16.63
CA ASP A 13 27.53 -8.84 -16.98
C ASP A 13 26.16 -9.45 -16.63
N ARG A 14 25.99 -10.77 -16.83
CA ARG A 14 24.77 -11.47 -16.44
C ARG A 14 24.58 -11.47 -14.91
N TYR A 15 25.64 -11.72 -14.14
CA TYR A 15 25.58 -11.68 -12.68
C TYR A 15 25.24 -10.28 -12.17
N GLU A 16 25.84 -9.23 -12.73
CA GLU A 16 25.50 -7.85 -12.35
C GLU A 16 24.04 -7.50 -12.61
N ASN A 17 23.50 -7.93 -13.75
CA ASN A 17 22.09 -7.72 -14.07
C ASN A 17 21.15 -8.45 -13.11
N ILE A 18 21.48 -9.70 -12.73
CA ILE A 18 20.72 -10.46 -11.73
C ILE A 18 20.75 -9.74 -10.38
N ILE A 19 21.93 -9.28 -9.93
CA ILE A 19 22.06 -8.55 -8.66
C ILE A 19 21.24 -7.26 -8.68
N LYS A 20 21.30 -6.48 -9.76
CA LYS A 20 20.48 -5.27 -9.94
C LYS A 20 18.99 -5.58 -9.89
N GLN A 21 18.54 -6.66 -10.54
CA GLN A 21 17.14 -7.08 -10.55
C GLN A 21 16.64 -7.51 -9.16
N LEU A 22 17.46 -8.26 -8.40
CA LEU A 22 17.14 -8.67 -7.03
C LEU A 22 17.05 -7.48 -6.08
N TYR A 23 17.97 -6.51 -6.18
CA TYR A 23 17.92 -5.28 -5.41
C TYR A 23 16.68 -4.46 -5.72
N LEU A 24 16.33 -4.33 -7.01
CA LEU A 24 15.13 -3.61 -7.43
C LEU A 24 13.86 -4.28 -6.90
N HIS A 25 13.77 -5.62 -6.97
CA HIS A 25 12.63 -6.35 -6.42
C HIS A 25 12.50 -6.14 -4.89
N SER A 26 13.61 -6.27 -4.15
CA SER A 26 13.66 -6.04 -2.69
C SER A 26 13.28 -4.61 -2.29
N PHE A 27 13.71 -3.62 -3.07
CA PHE A 27 13.33 -2.22 -2.85
C PHE A 27 11.84 -1.98 -3.12
N LEU A 28 11.32 -2.52 -4.22
CA LEU A 28 9.92 -2.36 -4.62
C LEU A 28 8.95 -3.07 -3.67
N THR A 29 9.31 -4.21 -3.10
CA THR A 29 8.46 -4.91 -2.11
C THR A 29 8.38 -4.13 -0.81
N LYS A 30 9.52 -3.66 -0.28
CA LYS A 30 9.55 -2.82 0.94
C LYS A 30 8.71 -1.55 0.81
N ASN A 31 8.71 -0.91 -0.37
CA ASN A 31 7.92 0.31 -0.59
C ASN A 31 6.41 0.02 -0.55
N ILE A 32 5.94 -1.06 -1.19
CA ILE A 32 4.52 -1.44 -1.17
C ILE A 32 4.05 -1.80 0.25
N TYR A 33 4.82 -2.59 1.00
CA TYR A 33 4.47 -2.93 2.39
C TYR A 33 4.39 -1.70 3.29
N ARG A 34 5.25 -0.70 3.05
CA ARG A 34 5.19 0.57 3.77
C ARG A 34 3.89 1.33 3.43
N GLN A 35 3.55 1.46 2.16
CA GLN A 35 2.31 2.13 1.73
C GLN A 35 1.04 1.44 2.26
N MET A 36 0.98 0.10 2.24
CA MET A 36 -0.14 -0.65 2.82
C MET A 36 -0.29 -0.40 4.33
N LYS A 37 0.82 -0.38 5.08
CA LYS A 37 0.78 -0.07 6.51
C LYS A 37 0.24 1.34 6.79
N GLU A 38 0.71 2.34 6.05
CA GLU A 38 0.24 3.72 6.18
C GLU A 38 -1.25 3.87 5.83
N LEU A 39 -1.75 3.11 4.84
CA LEU A 39 -3.18 3.09 4.51
C LEU A 39 -4.02 2.45 5.62
N ILE A 40 -3.56 1.32 6.18
CA ILE A 40 -4.26 0.64 7.29
C ILE A 40 -4.37 1.56 8.51
N GLU A 41 -3.29 2.27 8.85
CA GLU A 41 -3.28 3.21 9.96
C GLU A 41 -4.32 4.33 9.76
N LYS A 42 -4.34 4.95 8.57
CA LYS A 42 -5.34 5.97 8.22
C LYS A 42 -6.78 5.45 8.27
N ILE A 43 -7.01 4.22 7.79
CA ILE A 43 -8.32 3.59 7.84
C ILE A 43 -8.77 3.42 9.30
N ASN A 44 -7.90 2.93 10.17
CA ASN A 44 -8.24 2.72 11.58
C ASN A 44 -8.60 4.05 12.27
N THR A 45 -7.81 5.11 12.06
CA THR A 45 -8.10 6.43 12.63
C THR A 45 -9.45 6.98 12.15
N GLU A 46 -9.74 6.89 10.85
CA GLU A 46 -10.99 7.41 10.30
C GLU A 46 -12.20 6.52 10.69
N PHE A 47 -11.98 5.22 10.87
CA PHE A 47 -12.99 4.29 11.35
C PHE A 47 -13.39 4.56 12.81
N GLU A 48 -12.42 4.84 13.69
CA GLU A 48 -12.71 5.26 15.06
C GLU A 48 -13.53 6.55 15.11
N ALA A 49 -13.17 7.54 14.28
CA ALA A 49 -13.93 8.79 14.15
C ALA A 49 -15.36 8.53 13.64
N PHE A 50 -15.51 7.67 12.63
CA PHE A 50 -16.81 7.26 12.11
C PHE A 50 -17.65 6.56 13.19
N SER A 51 -17.12 5.55 13.89
CA SER A 51 -17.86 4.77 14.89
C SER A 51 -18.40 5.67 15.99
N LYS A 52 -17.54 6.54 16.54
CA LYS A 52 -17.91 7.46 17.63
C LYS A 52 -19.01 8.44 17.22
N GLU A 53 -18.92 9.02 16.03
CA GLU A 53 -19.92 9.98 15.54
C GLU A 53 -21.23 9.29 15.12
N ALA A 54 -21.15 8.07 14.58
CA ALA A 54 -22.30 7.26 14.22
C ALA A 54 -23.09 6.80 15.46
N GLU A 55 -22.40 6.36 16.52
CA GLU A 55 -23.00 6.04 17.82
C GLU A 55 -23.70 7.26 18.42
N GLN A 56 -23.03 8.43 18.43
CA GLN A 56 -23.65 9.67 18.88
C GLN A 56 -24.88 10.08 18.06
N GLN A 57 -24.88 9.84 16.75
CA GLN A 57 -26.05 10.06 15.91
C GLN A 57 -27.18 9.07 16.27
N SER A 58 -26.86 7.79 16.45
CA SER A 58 -27.83 6.71 16.71
C SER A 58 -28.48 6.84 18.07
N GLU A 59 -27.71 7.14 19.12
CA GLU A 59 -28.21 7.20 20.50
C GLU A 59 -28.87 8.53 20.84
N LYS A 60 -28.27 9.65 20.40
CA LYS A 60 -28.68 11.00 20.82
C LYS A 60 -29.41 11.78 19.73
N GLY A 61 -29.59 11.21 18.54
CA GLY A 61 -30.19 11.90 17.39
C GLY A 61 -29.39 13.13 16.94
N ASN A 62 -28.10 13.21 17.28
CA ASN A 62 -27.29 14.39 17.06
C ASN A 62 -27.03 14.61 15.55
N LYS A 63 -27.70 15.60 14.95
CA LYS A 63 -27.59 15.92 13.52
C LYS A 63 -26.17 16.34 13.10
N ALA A 64 -25.44 17.01 13.99
CA ALA A 64 -24.06 17.43 13.72
C ALA A 64 -23.13 16.21 13.68
N ALA A 65 -23.29 15.27 14.62
CA ALA A 65 -22.56 14.01 14.63
C ALA A 65 -22.83 13.21 13.36
N GLY A 66 -24.09 13.16 12.90
CA GLY A 66 -24.41 12.49 11.64
C GLY A 66 -23.80 13.15 10.39
N THR A 67 -23.55 14.46 10.42
CA THR A 67 -22.82 15.11 9.33
C THR A 67 -21.34 14.73 9.34
N ARG A 68 -20.73 14.64 10.52
CA ARG A 68 -19.33 14.19 10.68
C ARG A 68 -19.15 12.72 10.33
N ALA A 69 -20.05 11.84 10.79
CA ALA A 69 -20.05 10.42 10.44
C ALA A 69 -20.13 10.20 8.91
N ARG A 70 -20.99 10.94 8.21
CA ARG A 70 -21.06 10.87 6.73
C ARG A 70 -19.78 11.32 6.05
N LYS A 71 -19.11 12.36 6.58
CA LYS A 71 -17.82 12.81 6.06
C LYS A 71 -16.75 11.72 6.23
N SER A 72 -16.64 11.14 7.43
CA SER A 72 -15.70 10.04 7.69
C SER A 72 -16.00 8.80 6.85
N ALA A 73 -17.27 8.45 6.65
CA ALA A 73 -17.66 7.36 5.76
C ALA A 73 -17.24 7.58 4.29
N LEU A 74 -17.28 8.84 3.81
CA LEU A 74 -16.83 9.19 2.47
C LEU A 74 -15.31 9.05 2.34
N GLU A 75 -14.54 9.49 3.34
CA GLU A 75 -13.08 9.35 3.35
C GLU A 75 -12.65 7.87 3.46
N LEU A 76 -13.29 7.08 4.32
CA LEU A 76 -13.10 5.62 4.39
C LEU A 76 -13.33 4.95 3.04
N THR A 77 -14.36 5.35 2.30
CA THR A 77 -14.65 4.80 0.96
C THR A 77 -13.50 5.05 -0.01
N LYS A 78 -12.84 6.22 0.05
CA LYS A 78 -11.66 6.51 -0.77
C LYS A 78 -10.46 5.65 -0.34
N LEU A 79 -10.20 5.57 0.96
CA LEU A 79 -9.10 4.78 1.53
C LEU A 79 -9.24 3.29 1.20
N PHE A 80 -10.44 2.71 1.27
CA PHE A 80 -10.67 1.31 0.88
C PHE A 80 -10.44 1.06 -0.61
N LYS A 81 -10.82 2.00 -1.48
CA LYS A 81 -10.52 1.90 -2.92
C LYS A 81 -9.02 1.94 -3.18
N GLU A 82 -8.30 2.79 -2.47
CA GLU A 82 -6.84 2.89 -2.59
C GLU A 82 -6.15 1.64 -2.07
N PHE A 83 -6.54 1.16 -0.89
CA PHE A 83 -6.08 -0.11 -0.35
C PHE A 83 -6.28 -1.27 -1.34
N ARG A 84 -7.45 -1.36 -1.96
CA ARG A 84 -7.73 -2.38 -2.99
C ARG A 84 -6.80 -2.26 -4.19
N LYS A 85 -6.52 -1.05 -4.68
CA LYS A 85 -5.59 -0.85 -5.82
C LYS A 85 -4.19 -1.33 -5.47
N VAL A 86 -3.65 -0.88 -4.34
CA VAL A 86 -2.30 -1.26 -3.88
C VAL A 86 -2.21 -2.78 -3.67
N SER A 87 -3.22 -3.41 -3.08
CA SER A 87 -3.27 -4.87 -2.89
C SER A 87 -3.29 -5.64 -4.22
N VAL A 88 -4.03 -5.16 -5.22
CA VAL A 88 -4.06 -5.79 -6.57
C VAL A 88 -2.74 -5.58 -7.32
N GLU A 89 -2.06 -4.47 -7.11
CA GLU A 89 -0.72 -4.23 -7.66
C GLU A 89 0.33 -5.14 -7.01
N GLU A 90 0.22 -5.41 -5.71
CA GLU A 90 1.06 -6.38 -5.01
C GLU A 90 0.87 -7.80 -5.59
N SER A 91 -0.38 -8.23 -5.82
CA SER A 91 -0.69 -9.60 -6.26
C SER A 91 -0.22 -9.96 -7.67
N LYS A 92 0.32 -8.99 -8.43
CA LYS A 92 0.82 -9.18 -9.80
C LYS A 92 2.33 -9.43 -9.86
N LYS A 93 3.02 -9.39 -8.72
CA LYS A 93 4.44 -9.70 -8.59
C LYS A 93 4.67 -11.18 -8.32
#